data_AF-A0A151EHH2-F1
#
_entry.id   AF-A0A151EHH2-F1
#
_cell.length_a   1.000
_cell.length_b   1.000
_cell.length_c   1.000
_cell.angle_alpha   90.00
_cell.angle_beta   90.00
_cell.angle_gamma   90.00
#
_symmetry.space_group_name_H-M   'P 1'
#
loop_
_entity.id
_entity.type
_entity.pdbx_description
1 polymer ?
#
loop_
_entity_poly.entity_id
_entity_poly.type
_entity_poly.pdbx_seq_one_letter_code
_entity_poly.pdbx_strand_id
1 'polypeptide(L)'
;MRKKVTPAMKKYHISGEKTYEWLKNVKKYCTVFVRYFPEGFSSYDPYLFMFETDYEDFVIDLFSEIPTSPFFYKVSNKLFLFANVDRRLVKVTDTENEVPDISKLHIPLLIEDLLEKGIITSEAHAASEYYWIKDL
;
A
#
# COMPACT_ATOMS: atom_id res chain seq x y z
N MET A 1 -12.40 -15.55 -3.73
CA MET A 1 -11.50 -16.73 -3.75
C MET A 1 -11.28 -17.21 -2.31
N ARG A 2 -11.75 -18.41 -1.93
CA ARG A 2 -11.51 -18.96 -0.57
C ARG A 2 -10.01 -19.26 -0.41
N LYS A 3 -9.32 -18.61 0.53
CA LYS A 3 -7.92 -18.92 0.85
C LYS A 3 -7.87 -20.32 1.49
N LYS A 4 -6.89 -21.15 1.06
CA LYS A 4 -6.65 -22.45 1.68
C LYS A 4 -5.97 -22.20 3.04
N VAL A 5 -6.75 -22.21 4.12
CA VAL A 5 -6.21 -22.07 5.50
C VAL A 5 -5.56 -23.38 5.97
N THR A 6 -5.87 -24.48 5.28
CA THR A 6 -5.43 -25.84 5.54
C THR A 6 -3.91 -26.04 5.67
N PRO A 7 -3.03 -25.40 4.87
CA PRO A 7 -1.58 -25.56 5.01
C PRO A 7 -1.06 -25.02 6.33
N ALA A 8 -1.49 -23.82 6.75
CA ALA A 8 -1.11 -23.23 8.03
C ALA A 8 -1.67 -24.05 9.20
N MET A 9 -2.93 -24.49 9.09
CA MET A 9 -3.55 -25.37 10.10
C MET A 9 -2.77 -26.67 10.29
N LYS A 10 -2.32 -27.31 9.20
CA LYS A 10 -1.50 -28.52 9.27
C LYS A 10 -0.11 -28.25 9.87
N LYS A 11 0.55 -27.17 9.45
CA LYS A 11 1.90 -26.81 9.91
C LYS A 11 1.95 -26.50 11.40
N TYR A 12 0.92 -25.83 11.92
CA TYR A 12 0.88 -25.37 13.32
C TYR A 12 -0.06 -26.21 14.20
N HIS A 13 -0.57 -27.33 13.68
CA HIS A 13 -1.51 -28.23 14.38
C HIS A 13 -2.73 -27.51 14.97
N ILE A 14 -3.26 -26.52 14.24
CA ILE A 14 -4.44 -25.74 14.65
C ILE A 14 -5.69 -26.44 14.12
N SER A 15 -6.65 -26.73 15.00
CA SER A 15 -7.93 -27.32 14.58
C SER A 15 -8.73 -26.35 13.70
N GLY A 16 -9.56 -26.91 12.81
CA GLY A 16 -10.47 -26.10 11.99
C GLY A 16 -11.40 -25.26 12.83
N GLU A 17 -11.95 -25.84 13.89
CA GLU A 17 -12.81 -25.16 14.86
C GLU A 17 -12.14 -23.90 15.45
N LYS A 18 -10.92 -24.03 15.99
CA LYS A 18 -10.16 -22.88 16.53
C LYS A 18 -9.90 -21.81 15.49
N THR A 19 -9.66 -22.21 14.25
CA THR A 19 -9.44 -21.27 13.13
C THR A 19 -10.71 -20.48 12.81
N TYR A 20 -11.87 -21.16 12.73
CA TYR A 20 -13.15 -20.49 12.49
C TYR A 20 -13.60 -19.63 13.68
N GLU A 21 -13.35 -20.09 14.91
CA GLU A 21 -13.61 -19.31 16.11
C GLU A 21 -12.74 -18.05 16.15
N TRP A 22 -11.46 -18.14 15.81
CA TRP A 22 -10.59 -16.98 15.64
C TRP A 22 -11.14 -16.03 14.58
N LEU A 23 -11.53 -16.53 13.40
CA LEU A 23 -12.07 -15.72 12.30
C LEU A 23 -13.33 -14.94 12.72
N LYS A 24 -14.21 -15.55 13.52
CA LYS A 24 -15.40 -14.87 14.07
C LYS A 24 -15.02 -13.74 15.01
N ASN A 25 -13.92 -13.88 15.74
CA ASN A 25 -13.47 -12.93 16.74
C ASN A 25 -12.43 -11.91 16.23
N VAL A 26 -12.06 -11.92 14.95
CA VAL A 26 -11.07 -10.96 14.38
C VAL A 26 -11.46 -9.51 14.70
N LYS A 27 -12.74 -9.16 14.55
CA LYS A 27 -13.22 -7.79 14.83
C LYS A 27 -13.10 -7.39 16.30
N LYS A 28 -13.00 -8.37 17.22
CA LYS A 28 -12.83 -8.13 18.66
C LYS A 28 -11.37 -7.86 19.02
N TYR A 29 -10.43 -8.47 18.29
CA TYR A 29 -9.01 -8.46 18.64
C TYR A 29 -8.13 -7.68 17.66
N CYS A 30 -8.65 -7.27 16.50
CA CYS A 30 -7.90 -6.60 15.46
C CYS A 30 -8.65 -5.37 14.93
N THR A 31 -7.89 -4.35 14.55
CA THR A 31 -8.42 -3.24 13.75
C THR A 31 -8.66 -3.71 12.32
N VAL A 32 -9.90 -3.58 11.85
CA VAL A 32 -10.28 -3.96 10.48
C VAL A 32 -10.41 -2.70 9.65
N PHE A 33 -9.55 -2.57 8.64
CA PHE A 33 -9.62 -1.50 7.65
C PHE A 33 -10.29 -2.02 6.38
N VAL A 34 -11.37 -1.37 5.96
CA VAL A 34 -12.02 -1.62 4.67
C VAL A 34 -11.56 -0.52 3.71
N ARG A 35 -10.87 -0.93 2.65
CA ARG A 35 -10.27 -0.01 1.68
C ARG A 35 -11.16 0.16 0.46
N TYR A 36 -11.17 1.37 -0.07
CA TYR A 36 -11.91 1.75 -1.26
C TYR A 36 -11.02 1.69 -2.51
N PHE A 37 -11.55 1.07 -3.57
CA PHE A 37 -10.92 0.95 -4.89
C PHE A 37 -12.01 1.05 -5.96
N PRO A 38 -12.18 2.22 -6.60
CA PRO A 38 -13.31 2.45 -7.51
C PRO A 38 -13.33 1.44 -8.68
N GLU A 39 -12.17 1.15 -9.26
CA GLU A 39 -12.03 0.23 -10.40
C GLU A 39 -11.74 -1.22 -9.99
N GLY A 40 -11.91 -1.55 -8.70
CA GLY A 40 -11.55 -2.84 -8.12
C GLY A 40 -10.06 -2.99 -7.81
N PHE A 41 -9.76 -3.80 -6.78
CA PHE A 41 -8.40 -3.92 -6.22
C PHE A 41 -7.31 -4.29 -7.25
N SER A 42 -7.62 -5.16 -8.21
CA SER A 42 -6.66 -5.63 -9.22
C SER A 42 -6.18 -4.55 -10.20
N SER A 43 -6.87 -3.40 -10.23
CA SER A 43 -6.59 -2.28 -11.14
C SER A 43 -5.53 -1.32 -10.59
N TYR A 44 -5.07 -1.53 -9.36
CA TYR A 44 -4.12 -0.64 -8.69
C TYR A 44 -2.86 -1.39 -8.27
N ASP A 45 -1.74 -0.69 -8.32
CA ASP A 45 -0.46 -1.16 -7.81
C ASP A 45 -0.12 -0.44 -6.49
N PRO A 46 0.28 -1.18 -5.45
CA PRO A 46 0.64 -0.62 -4.16
C PRO A 46 2.04 0.01 -4.16
N TYR A 47 2.16 1.18 -3.56
CA TYR A 47 3.43 1.87 -3.36
C TYR A 47 3.56 2.32 -1.93
N LEU A 48 4.78 2.22 -1.41
CA LEU A 48 5.14 2.75 -0.11
C LEU A 48 6.10 3.91 -0.32
N PHE A 49 5.71 5.08 0.16
CA PHE A 49 6.52 6.29 0.18
C PHE A 49 6.89 6.63 1.62
N MET A 50 8.04 7.25 1.79
CA MET A 50 8.59 7.70 3.05
C MET A 50 9.07 9.13 2.87
N PHE A 51 8.53 10.05 3.67
CA PHE A 51 8.82 11.47 3.60
C PHE A 51 9.47 11.94 4.91
N GLU A 52 10.50 12.76 4.79
CA GLU A 52 10.95 13.66 5.86
C GLU A 52 10.38 15.05 5.59
N THR A 53 9.52 15.55 6.48
CA THR A 53 8.82 16.82 6.31
C THR A 53 8.37 17.38 7.66
N ASP A 54 8.42 18.70 7.81
CA ASP A 54 7.80 19.42 8.93
C ASP A 54 6.32 19.77 8.65
N TYR A 55 5.82 19.46 7.44
CA TYR A 55 4.48 19.79 6.94
C TYR A 55 3.60 18.54 6.83
N GLU A 56 3.64 17.65 7.83
CA GLU A 56 2.95 16.35 7.80
C GLU A 56 1.46 16.46 7.48
N ASP A 57 0.74 17.38 8.12
CA ASP A 57 -0.71 17.57 7.91
C ASP A 57 -1.03 17.96 6.46
N PHE A 58 -0.22 18.85 5.86
CA PHE A 58 -0.38 19.25 4.47
C PHE A 58 -0.16 18.08 3.51
N VAL A 59 0.89 17.27 3.76
CA VAL A 59 1.18 16.08 2.95
C VAL A 59 0.06 15.06 3.08
N ILE A 60 -0.47 14.86 4.28
CA ILE A 60 -1.62 13.97 4.53
C ILE A 60 -2.85 14.46 3.77
N ASP A 61 -3.21 15.73 3.88
CA ASP A 61 -4.37 16.31 3.19
C ASP A 61 -4.25 16.16 1.68
N LEU A 62 -3.08 16.53 1.13
CA LEU A 62 -2.80 16.44 -0.31
C LEU A 62 -2.95 15.02 -0.85
N PHE A 63 -2.34 14.04 -0.19
CA PHE A 63 -2.39 12.65 -0.64
C PHE A 63 -3.69 11.92 -0.26
N SER A 64 -4.51 12.51 0.62
CA SER A 64 -5.86 12.03 0.92
C SER A 64 -6.83 12.21 -0.25
N GLU A 65 -6.50 13.08 -1.21
CA GLU A 65 -7.29 13.30 -2.44
C GLU A 65 -7.07 12.20 -3.51
N ILE A 66 -6.21 11.21 -3.25
CA ILE A 66 -6.06 10.07 -4.15
C ILE A 66 -7.38 9.26 -4.19
N PRO A 67 -7.82 8.77 -5.36
CA PRO A 67 -9.12 8.07 -5.51
C PRO A 67 -9.20 6.67 -4.86
N THR A 68 -8.19 6.26 -4.09
CA THR A 68 -8.19 5.02 -3.30
C THR A 68 -8.07 5.35 -1.82
N SER A 69 -8.18 4.37 -0.91
CA SER A 69 -7.86 4.63 0.50
C SER A 69 -6.34 4.62 0.73
N PRO A 70 -5.66 5.78 0.90
CA PRO A 70 -4.28 5.82 1.36
C PRO A 70 -4.20 5.45 2.84
N PHE A 71 -3.03 4.98 3.27
CA PHE A 71 -2.69 4.91 4.69
C PHE A 71 -1.52 5.79 5.00
N PHE A 72 -1.66 6.55 6.08
CA PHE A 72 -0.60 7.33 6.66
C PHE A 72 -0.22 6.75 8.00
N TYR A 73 1.07 6.68 8.27
CA TYR A 73 1.58 6.34 9.59
C TYR A 73 2.95 6.94 9.78
N LYS A 74 3.25 7.30 11.03
CA LYS A 74 4.53 7.93 11.39
C LYS A 74 5.42 6.91 12.08
N VAL A 75 6.68 6.85 11.68
CA VAL A 75 7.72 6.08 12.36
C VAL A 75 8.87 7.03 12.67
N SER A 76 9.09 7.30 13.96
CA SER A 76 10.06 8.30 14.42
C SER A 76 9.77 9.68 13.79
N ASN A 77 10.71 10.23 13.02
CA ASN A 77 10.62 11.52 12.35
C ASN A 77 10.21 11.42 10.87
N LYS A 78 9.62 10.29 10.45
CA LYS A 78 9.29 10.02 9.05
C LYS A 78 7.82 9.71 8.87
N LEU A 79 7.21 10.34 7.88
CA LEU A 79 5.83 10.08 7.47
C LEU A 79 5.82 9.04 6.35
N PHE A 80 5.10 7.95 6.56
CA PHE A 80 4.90 6.91 5.56
C PHE A 80 3.54 7.07 4.91
N LEU A 81 3.50 6.93 3.59
CA LEU A 81 2.28 6.85 2.79
C LEU A 81 2.27 5.49 2.08
N PHE A 82 1.26 4.69 2.38
CA PHE A 82 0.92 3.52 1.58
C PHE A 82 -0.25 3.88 0.64
N ALA A 83 0.07 4.12 -0.62
CA ALA A 83 -0.89 4.50 -1.66
C ALA A 83 -1.10 3.36 -2.64
N ASN A 84 -2.26 3.33 -3.31
CA ASN A 84 -2.50 2.43 -4.43
C ASN A 84 -2.79 3.27 -5.65
N VAL A 85 -1.92 3.13 -6.63
CA VAL A 85 -1.90 3.96 -7.82
C VAL A 85 -2.53 3.17 -8.94
N ASP A 86 -3.37 3.82 -9.73
CA ASP A 86 -4.02 3.18 -10.87
C ASP A 86 -2.94 2.69 -11.84
N ARG A 87 -2.97 1.39 -12.17
CA ARG A 87 -1.98 0.76 -13.05
C ARG A 87 -1.95 1.41 -14.44
N ARG A 88 -3.04 2.02 -14.88
CA ARG A 88 -3.10 2.77 -16.15
C ARG A 88 -2.16 3.98 -16.14
N LEU A 89 -1.94 4.59 -14.98
CA LEU A 89 -1.04 5.72 -14.83
C LEU A 89 0.43 5.30 -14.75
N VAL A 90 0.69 4.04 -14.36
CA VAL A 90 2.03 3.44 -14.30
C VAL A 90 2.52 3.01 -15.70
N LYS A 91 1.59 2.69 -16.62
CA LYS A 91 1.87 2.05 -17.92
C LYS A 91 2.33 2.98 -19.06
N VAL A 92 3.14 4.00 -18.78
CA VAL A 92 3.83 4.75 -19.85
C VAL A 92 5.24 4.19 -20.04
N THR A 93 5.31 3.03 -20.69
CA THR A 93 6.19 2.66 -21.83
C THR A 93 6.28 1.13 -21.90
N ASP A 94 5.94 0.59 -23.06
CA ASP A 94 6.11 -0.81 -23.44
C ASP A 94 7.53 -1.33 -23.18
N THR A 95 7.67 -2.37 -22.36
CA THR A 95 8.42 -3.59 -22.69
C THR A 95 8.16 -4.66 -21.63
N GLU A 96 7.92 -5.89 -22.07
CA GLU A 96 7.36 -7.02 -21.31
C GLU A 96 8.22 -7.57 -20.15
N ASN A 97 9.26 -6.87 -19.67
CA ASN A 97 10.19 -7.43 -18.68
C ASN A 97 10.77 -6.43 -17.65
N GLU A 98 10.25 -5.21 -17.54
CA GLU A 98 10.79 -4.23 -16.58
C GLU A 98 9.83 -3.92 -15.43
N VAL A 99 10.40 -3.82 -14.22
CA VAL A 99 9.71 -3.32 -13.02
C VAL A 99 9.08 -1.98 -13.37
N PRO A 100 7.80 -1.73 -13.05
CA PRO A 100 7.16 -0.46 -13.35
C PRO A 100 8.00 0.71 -12.85
N ASP A 101 8.45 1.55 -13.78
CA ASP A 101 9.28 2.71 -13.49
C ASP A 101 8.46 3.75 -12.73
N ILE A 102 8.71 3.79 -11.42
CA ILE A 102 7.97 4.60 -10.47
C ILE A 102 8.09 6.08 -10.84
N SER A 103 9.22 6.50 -11.42
CA SER A 103 9.51 7.90 -11.77
C SER A 103 8.53 8.54 -12.75
N LYS A 104 7.79 7.73 -13.53
CA LYS A 104 6.85 8.22 -14.55
C LYS A 104 5.44 8.50 -14.02
N LEU A 105 5.19 8.20 -12.76
CA LEU A 105 3.90 8.46 -12.14
C LEU A 105 3.69 9.97 -11.90
N HIS A 106 2.44 10.42 -11.95
CA HIS A 106 2.10 11.79 -11.54
C HIS A 106 2.46 12.10 -10.07
N ILE A 107 2.55 11.06 -9.23
CA ILE A 107 2.95 11.18 -7.83
C ILE A 107 4.43 11.62 -7.69
N PRO A 108 5.42 11.00 -8.34
CA PRO A 108 6.79 11.50 -8.42
C PRO A 108 6.91 12.93 -8.89
N LEU A 109 6.19 13.34 -9.96
CA LEU A 109 6.21 14.73 -10.41
C LEU A 109 5.72 15.69 -9.32
N LEU A 110 4.67 15.29 -8.57
CA LEU A 110 4.21 16.03 -7.41
C LEU A 110 5.26 16.03 -6.29
N ILE A 111 5.91 14.90 -6.02
CA ILE A 111 6.98 14.78 -5.02
C ILE A 111 8.16 15.69 -5.38
N GLU A 112 8.56 15.75 -6.65
CA GLU A 112 9.59 16.66 -7.16
C GLU A 112 9.21 18.12 -6.90
N ASP A 113 7.97 18.54 -7.21
CA ASP A 113 7.48 19.89 -6.90
C ASP A 113 7.50 20.18 -5.38
N LEU A 114 7.15 19.19 -4.55
CA LEU A 114 7.19 19.31 -3.09
C LEU A 114 8.62 19.40 -2.54
N LEU A 115 9.57 18.70 -3.16
CA LEU A 115 11.01 18.78 -2.84
C LEU A 115 11.57 20.15 -3.25
N GLU A 116 11.25 20.63 -4.45
CA GLU A 116 11.68 21.95 -4.95
C GLU A 116 11.15 23.09 -4.07
N LYS A 117 9.92 22.95 -3.55
CA LYS A 117 9.31 23.91 -2.64
C LYS A 117 9.79 23.78 -1.19
N GLY A 118 10.63 22.78 -0.87
CA GLY A 118 11.11 22.52 0.47
C GLY A 118 10.03 22.05 1.45
N ILE A 119 8.88 21.61 0.93
CA ILE A 119 7.79 21.02 1.74
C ILE A 119 8.22 19.62 2.19
N ILE A 120 8.85 18.86 1.30
CA ILE A 120 9.52 17.60 1.63
C ILE A 120 11.02 17.86 1.62
N THR A 121 11.74 17.38 2.64
CA THR A 121 13.20 17.49 2.72
C THR A 121 13.89 16.31 2.06
N SER A 122 13.33 15.11 2.24
CA SER A 122 13.82 13.90 1.59
C SER A 122 12.68 12.92 1.36
N GLU A 123 12.85 12.08 0.34
CA GLU A 123 11.88 11.08 -0.05
C GLU A 123 12.58 9.75 -0.35
N ALA A 124 11.91 8.65 -0.02
CA ALA A 124 12.25 7.34 -0.54
C ALA A 124 10.98 6.53 -0.79
N HIS A 125 10.96 5.74 -1.87
CA HIS A 125 9.83 4.90 -2.21
C HIS A 125 10.24 3.50 -2.65
N ALA A 126 9.28 2.58 -2.56
CA ALA A 126 9.37 1.26 -3.12
C ALA A 126 8.01 0.80 -3.66
N ALA A 127 8.04 0.08 -4.79
CA ALA A 127 6.92 -0.76 -5.18
C ALA A 127 6.72 -1.80 -4.08
N SER A 128 5.53 -1.81 -3.47
CA SER A 128 5.24 -2.77 -2.41
C SER A 128 4.69 -4.02 -3.07
N GLU A 129 5.55 -4.87 -3.62
CA GLU A 129 5.09 -6.18 -4.05
C GLU A 129 4.36 -6.85 -2.89
N TYR A 130 3.06 -7.13 -3.05
CA TYR A 130 2.36 -7.97 -2.10
C TYR A 130 3.04 -9.33 -2.17
N TYR A 131 3.92 -9.64 -1.20
CA TYR A 131 4.44 -10.98 -0.88
C TYR A 131 3.33 -11.98 -0.44
N TRP A 132 2.12 -11.79 -0.96
CA TRP A 132 0.99 -12.72 -0.86
C TRP A 132 0.77 -13.45 -2.18
N ILE A 133 1.81 -13.54 -3.03
CA ILE A 133 1.84 -14.49 -4.14
C ILE A 133 1.90 -15.90 -3.56
N LYS A 134 1.11 -16.77 -4.17
CA LYS A 134 0.57 -18.02 -3.66
C LYS A 134 1.52 -19.20 -3.84
N ASP A 135 2.79 -18.93 -4.13
CA ASP A 135 3.76 -19.91 -4.61
C ASP A 135 4.97 -19.98 -3.67
N LEU A 136 4.76 -20.66 -2.53
CA LEU A 136 5.77 -21.33 -1.70
C LEU A 136 5.12 -22.58 -1.08
#